data_AF-A0A438BP88-F1
#
_entry.id   AF-A0A438BP88-F1
#
_cell.length_a   1.000
_cell.length_b   1.000
_cell.length_c   1.000
_cell.angle_alpha   90.00
_cell.angle_beta   90.00
_cell.angle_gamma   90.00
#
_symmetry.space_group_name_H-M   'P 1'
#
loop_
_entity.id
_entity.type
_entity.pdbx_description
1 polymer ?
#
loop_
_entity_poly.entity_id
_entity_poly.type
_entity_poly.pdbx_seq_one_letter_code
_entity_poly.pdbx_strand_id
1 'polypeptide(L)'
;METDCCQFVQRCPECQMHGDLIHVPPSELHALTSPWPFSVWGIDIIGKISPKSSNGHEFILVAIDYFTKWVEAASYAKLTSTRVASFIRKLPFALWAYRTSFRTPTEATPYSLVYGMEVVLPIETEMGSLRVALEQQISETEWAQARFDQLNLLDERRLRAADHVQAYQRKMARAFKKRGKFRPNWSGPYVIRELTPEGAAWLTDLDGNQFLEPTNVDQLKKYYV
;
A
#
# COMPACT_ATOMS: atom_id res chain seq x y z
N MET A 1 25.12 -31.95 22.39
CA MET A 1 23.66 -32.12 22.49
C MET A 1 22.91 -30.96 21.86
N GLU A 2 22.99 -29.72 22.37
CA GLU A 2 22.30 -28.58 21.75
C GLU A 2 22.76 -28.33 20.31
N THR A 3 24.07 -28.37 20.07
CA THR A 3 24.69 -28.29 18.74
C THR A 3 24.19 -29.35 17.77
N ASP A 4 24.05 -30.59 18.25
CA ASP A 4 23.65 -31.74 17.43
C ASP A 4 22.16 -31.64 17.05
N CYS A 5 21.33 -31.19 17.99
CA CYS A 5 19.92 -30.88 17.75
C CYS A 5 19.77 -29.73 16.73
N CYS A 6 20.55 -28.65 16.86
CA CYS A 6 20.52 -27.54 15.91
C CYS A 6 20.93 -28.00 14.50
N GLN A 7 22.00 -28.79 14.38
CA GLN A 7 22.45 -29.33 13.09
C GLN A 7 21.43 -30.27 12.45
N PHE A 8 20.78 -31.12 13.25
CA PHE A 8 19.73 -32.02 12.79
C PHE A 8 18.52 -31.24 12.26
N VAL A 9 18.04 -30.25 13.01
CA VAL A 9 16.89 -29.42 12.62
C VAL A 9 17.22 -28.58 11.38
N GLN A 10 18.45 -28.07 11.26
CA GLN A 10 18.90 -27.32 10.09
C GLN A 10 18.84 -28.14 8.80
N ARG A 11 19.18 -29.43 8.85
CA ARG A 11 19.19 -30.32 7.66
C ARG A 11 17.84 -30.97 7.36
N CYS A 12 16.91 -31.01 8.32
CA CYS A 12 15.61 -31.65 8.15
C CYS A 12 14.79 -30.98 7.03
N PRO A 13 14.43 -31.70 5.93
CA PRO A 13 13.69 -31.13 4.81
C PRO A 13 12.34 -30.52 5.21
N GLU A 14 11.60 -31.20 6.09
CA GLU A 14 10.30 -30.72 6.58
C GLU A 14 10.43 -29.42 7.39
N CYS A 15 11.44 -29.35 8.27
CA CYS A 15 11.72 -28.13 9.04
C CYS A 15 12.17 -27.00 8.13
N GLN A 16 12.94 -27.30 7.08
CA GLN A 16 13.36 -26.30 6.11
C GLN A 16 12.19 -25.80 5.25
N MET A 17 11.27 -26.65 4.79
CA MET A 17 10.11 -26.22 4.00
C MET A 17 9.09 -25.42 4.82
N HIS A 18 8.89 -25.78 6.08
CA HIS A 18 7.91 -25.15 6.98
C HIS A 18 8.49 -24.02 7.85
N GLY A 19 9.82 -23.84 7.84
CA GLY A 19 10.48 -22.77 8.57
C GLY A 19 9.95 -21.39 8.19
N ASP A 20 10.14 -20.42 9.09
CA ASP A 20 9.62 -19.08 8.92
C ASP A 20 10.14 -18.40 7.64
N LEU A 21 9.34 -17.48 7.11
CA LEU A 21 9.77 -16.59 6.03
C LEU A 21 10.75 -15.56 6.60
N ILE A 22 11.99 -15.61 6.14
CA ILE A 22 13.02 -14.63 6.48
C ILE A 22 12.74 -13.39 5.62
N HIS A 23 11.96 -12.46 6.15
CA HIS A 23 11.66 -11.18 5.50
C HIS A 23 12.77 -10.16 5.74
N VAL A 24 14.02 -10.52 5.42
CA VAL A 24 15.15 -9.60 5.55
C VAL A 24 15.67 -9.30 4.16
N PRO A 25 15.49 -8.08 3.64
CA PRO A 25 16.10 -7.72 2.38
C PRO A 25 17.64 -7.77 2.51
N PRO A 26 18.38 -8.27 1.51
CA PRO A 26 19.83 -8.40 1.48
C PRO A 26 20.54 -7.05 1.40
N SER A 27 19.78 -5.96 1.21
CA SER A 27 20.27 -4.58 1.25
C SER A 27 19.26 -3.71 2.00
N GLU A 28 19.77 -2.67 2.67
CA GLU A 28 18.93 -1.71 3.38
C GLU A 28 18.04 -0.99 2.38
N LEU A 29 16.75 -1.32 2.38
CA LEU A 29 15.78 -0.66 1.51
C LEU A 29 15.55 0.75 2.02
N HIS A 30 15.99 1.75 1.25
CA HIS A 30 15.58 3.12 1.48
C HIS A 30 14.12 3.27 1.07
N ALA A 31 13.23 3.27 2.07
CA ALA A 31 11.85 3.66 1.83
C ALA A 31 11.85 5.07 1.22
N LEU A 32 11.25 5.21 0.03
CA LEU A 32 10.94 6.53 -0.51
C LEU A 32 9.98 7.21 0.47
N THR A 33 10.52 8.11 1.29
CA THR A 33 9.74 8.92 2.21
C THR A 33 9.16 10.08 1.44
N SER A 34 7.86 9.99 1.14
CA SER A 34 7.10 11.16 0.67
C SER A 34 6.93 12.10 1.85
N PRO A 35 7.39 13.35 1.81
CA PRO A 35 7.33 14.25 2.96
C PRO A 35 5.89 14.73 3.26
N TRP A 36 4.99 14.71 2.28
CA TRP A 36 3.56 15.01 2.45
C TRP A 36 2.69 14.25 1.43
N PRO A 37 1.37 14.13 1.67
CA PRO A 37 0.44 13.58 0.69
C PRO A 37 0.60 14.19 -0.71
N PHE A 38 0.66 13.34 -1.74
CA PHE A 38 0.63 13.71 -3.15
C PHE A 38 1.88 14.42 -3.68
N SER A 39 2.99 14.35 -2.93
CA SER A 39 4.29 14.83 -3.41
C SER A 39 4.87 13.93 -4.50
N VAL A 40 4.62 12.61 -4.40
CA VAL A 40 5.13 11.59 -5.31
C VAL A 40 4.03 10.56 -5.57
N TRP A 41 3.82 10.24 -6.85
CA TRP A 41 2.90 9.20 -7.31
C TRP A 41 3.67 8.11 -8.06
N GLY A 42 3.33 6.86 -7.78
CA GLY A 42 3.78 5.71 -8.55
C GLY A 42 2.70 5.34 -9.54
N ILE A 43 2.98 5.48 -10.83
CA ILE A 43 2.03 5.13 -11.89
C ILE A 43 2.55 3.88 -12.58
N ASP A 44 1.70 2.86 -12.65
CA ASP A 44 2.05 1.57 -13.23
C ASP A 44 0.92 1.03 -14.11
N ILE A 45 1.27 0.14 -15.03
CA ILE A 45 0.36 -0.52 -15.95
C ILE A 45 0.42 -2.01 -15.69
N ILE A 46 -0.69 -2.57 -15.24
CA ILE A 46 -0.89 -4.01 -15.24
C ILE A 46 -1.16 -4.43 -16.69
N GLY A 47 -0.20 -5.19 -17.23
CA GLY A 47 -0.13 -5.61 -18.62
C GLY A 47 -1.26 -6.56 -19.05
N LYS A 48 -1.21 -6.98 -20.32
CA LYS A 48 -2.30 -7.64 -21.05
C LYS A 48 -2.89 -8.86 -20.31
N ILE A 49 -4.04 -8.65 -19.67
CA ILE A 49 -4.77 -9.68 -18.92
C ILE A 49 -5.45 -10.63 -19.90
N SER A 50 -5.20 -11.94 -19.73
CA SER A 50 -5.81 -13.01 -20.51
C SER A 50 -6.41 -14.08 -19.59
N PRO A 51 -7.67 -14.51 -19.80
CA PRO A 51 -8.62 -14.02 -20.82
C PRO A 51 -9.08 -12.59 -20.53
N LYS A 52 -9.57 -11.90 -21.57
CA LYS A 52 -10.08 -10.53 -21.42
C LYS A 52 -11.26 -10.50 -20.45
N SER A 53 -11.45 -9.36 -19.80
CA SER A 53 -12.65 -9.08 -19.03
C SER A 53 -13.91 -9.16 -19.92
N SER A 54 -15.09 -9.32 -19.31
CA SER A 54 -16.39 -9.36 -20.01
C SER A 54 -16.66 -8.09 -20.86
N ASN A 55 -16.06 -6.96 -20.49
CA ASN A 55 -16.09 -5.70 -21.24
C ASN A 55 -14.95 -5.54 -22.27
N GLY A 56 -14.15 -6.58 -22.50
CA GLY A 56 -13.00 -6.56 -23.40
C GLY A 56 -11.78 -5.81 -22.88
N HIS A 57 -11.78 -5.37 -21.62
CA HIS A 57 -10.64 -4.69 -21.01
C HIS A 57 -9.50 -5.69 -20.74
N GLU A 58 -8.28 -5.29 -21.10
CA GLU A 58 -7.08 -6.12 -20.97
C GLU A 58 -5.93 -5.39 -20.27
N PHE A 59 -6.07 -4.10 -19.94
CA PHE A 59 -5.08 -3.33 -19.19
C PHE A 59 -5.70 -2.67 -17.97
N ILE A 60 -4.91 -2.50 -16.91
CA ILE A 60 -5.28 -1.66 -15.76
C ILE A 60 -4.18 -0.63 -15.54
N LEU A 61 -4.54 0.65 -15.58
CA LEU A 61 -3.65 1.73 -15.19
C LEU A 61 -3.89 2.04 -13.73
N VAL A 62 -2.83 2.07 -12.94
CA VAL A 62 -2.87 2.29 -11.49
C VAL A 62 -1.98 3.48 -11.14
N ALA A 63 -2.46 4.37 -10.28
CA ALA A 63 -1.66 5.42 -9.67
C ALA A 63 -1.76 5.32 -8.16
N ILE A 64 -0.61 5.27 -7.49
CA ILE A 64 -0.50 5.11 -6.04
C ILE A 64 0.18 6.35 -5.46
N ASP A 65 -0.47 7.04 -4.54
CA ASP A 65 0.18 8.10 -3.76
C ASP A 65 1.13 7.47 -2.74
N TYR A 66 2.40 7.89 -2.74
CA TYR A 66 3.42 7.26 -1.90
C TYR A 66 3.21 7.49 -0.40
N PHE A 67 2.61 8.60 -0.02
CA PHE A 67 2.38 8.95 1.39
C PHE A 67 1.18 8.18 1.96
N THR A 68 0.01 8.32 1.34
CA THR A 68 -1.25 7.73 1.84
C THR A 68 -1.42 6.28 1.42
N LYS A 69 -0.61 5.80 0.46
CA LYS A 69 -0.83 4.53 -0.25
C LYS A 69 -2.22 4.44 -0.90
N TRP A 70 -2.86 5.58 -1.15
CA TRP A 70 -4.11 5.65 -1.89
C TRP A 70 -3.91 5.17 -3.31
N VAL A 71 -4.85 4.39 -3.82
CA VAL A 71 -4.78 3.79 -5.15
C VAL A 71 -5.95 4.30 -5.99
N GLU A 72 -5.63 4.90 -7.13
CA GLU A 72 -6.56 5.15 -8.22
C GLU A 72 -6.30 4.14 -9.33
N ALA A 73 -7.36 3.50 -9.84
CA ALA A 73 -7.24 2.49 -10.88
C ALA A 73 -8.33 2.65 -11.94
N ALA A 74 -7.93 2.49 -13.21
CA ALA A 74 -8.84 2.47 -14.34
C ALA A 74 -8.49 1.35 -15.30
N SER A 75 -9.50 0.61 -15.80
CA SER A 75 -9.31 -0.46 -16.77
C SER A 75 -9.55 0.01 -18.20
N TYR A 76 -8.82 -0.56 -19.16
CA TYR A 76 -8.88 -0.20 -20.57
C TYR A 76 -8.80 -1.41 -21.50
N ALA A 77 -9.60 -1.42 -22.57
CA ALA A 77 -9.47 -2.36 -23.69
C ALA A 77 -8.24 -2.12 -24.56
N LYS A 78 -7.82 -0.85 -24.68
CA LYS A 78 -6.61 -0.43 -25.37
C LYS A 78 -6.05 0.77 -24.63
N LEU A 79 -4.77 0.69 -24.28
CA LEU A 79 -4.07 1.78 -23.62
C LEU A 79 -3.38 2.65 -24.68
N THR A 80 -3.68 3.95 -24.67
CA THR A 80 -3.08 4.95 -25.56
C THR A 80 -2.55 6.11 -24.72
N SER A 81 -1.57 6.85 -25.23
CA SER A 81 -1.02 8.04 -24.54
C SER A 81 -2.10 9.06 -24.15
N THR A 82 -3.11 9.24 -25.01
CA THR A 82 -4.27 10.12 -24.75
C THR A 82 -5.11 9.67 -23.56
N ARG A 83 -5.33 8.36 -23.41
CA ARG A 83 -6.08 7.78 -22.27
C ARG A 83 -5.29 7.91 -20.97
N VAL A 84 -3.98 7.67 -21.02
CA VAL A 84 -3.07 7.87 -19.88
C VAL A 84 -3.05 9.33 -19.45
N ALA A 85 -2.90 10.27 -20.39
CA ALA A 85 -2.92 11.70 -20.09
C ALA A 85 -4.27 12.14 -19.49
N SER A 86 -5.40 11.63 -20.02
CA SER A 86 -6.72 11.90 -19.45
C SER A 86 -6.87 11.36 -18.03
N PHE A 87 -6.32 10.17 -17.74
CA PHE A 87 -6.32 9.60 -16.39
C PHE A 87 -5.51 10.48 -15.42
N ILE A 88 -4.30 10.88 -15.81
CA ILE A 88 -3.44 11.74 -14.98
C ILE A 88 -4.15 13.08 -14.68
N ARG A 89 -4.80 13.68 -15.68
CA ARG A 89 -5.58 14.93 -15.49
C ARG A 89 -6.75 14.79 -14.52
N LYS A 90 -7.23 13.56 -14.26
CA LYS A 90 -8.31 13.31 -13.29
C LYS A 90 -7.81 13.16 -11.85
N LEU A 91 -6.52 12.86 -11.65
CA LEU A 91 -5.95 12.64 -10.31
C LEU A 91 -6.19 13.81 -9.35
N PRO A 92 -6.13 15.10 -9.75
CA PRO A 92 -6.48 16.21 -8.85
C PRO A 92 -7.92 16.20 -8.32
N PHE A 93 -8.88 15.71 -9.12
CA PHE A 93 -10.28 15.59 -8.69
C PHE A 93 -10.48 14.39 -7.76
N ALA A 94 -9.86 13.26 -8.11
CA ALA A 94 -9.81 12.09 -7.24
C ALA A 94 -9.16 12.42 -5.89
N LEU A 95 -8.11 13.23 -5.91
CA LEU A 95 -7.44 13.79 -4.75
C LEU A 95 -8.38 14.66 -3.90
N TRP A 96 -9.13 15.57 -4.54
CA TRP A 96 -10.12 16.37 -3.84
C TRP A 96 -11.13 15.48 -3.11
N ALA A 97 -11.76 14.54 -3.83
CA ALA A 97 -12.65 13.56 -3.23
C ALA A 97 -11.94 12.74 -2.13
N TYR A 98 -10.66 12.43 -2.30
CA TYR A 98 -9.90 11.70 -1.29
C TYR A 98 -9.87 12.46 0.04
N ARG A 99 -9.50 13.74 -0.03
CA ARG A 99 -9.33 14.65 1.11
C ARG A 99 -10.64 14.93 1.83
N THR A 100 -11.75 14.98 1.10
CA THR A 100 -13.05 15.42 1.64
C THR A 100 -13.99 14.28 2.03
N SER A 101 -13.68 13.03 1.68
CA SER A 101 -14.50 11.88 2.10
C SER A 101 -13.94 11.15 3.31
N PHE A 102 -14.84 10.61 4.12
CA PHE A 102 -14.53 9.78 5.27
C PHE A 102 -13.79 8.50 4.85
N ARG A 103 -12.79 8.12 5.65
CA ARG A 103 -12.01 6.91 5.43
C ARG A 103 -12.26 5.93 6.55
N THR A 104 -12.65 4.71 6.21
CA THR A 104 -12.87 3.64 7.19
C THR A 104 -11.65 3.36 8.09
N PRO A 105 -10.39 3.38 7.59
CA PRO A 105 -9.24 3.13 8.45
C PRO A 105 -8.94 4.23 9.48
N THR A 106 -9.24 5.50 9.16
CA THR A 106 -8.97 6.65 10.06
C THR A 106 -10.23 7.17 10.75
N GLU A 107 -11.41 6.74 10.31
CA GLU A 107 -12.74 7.23 10.71
C GLU A 107 -12.93 8.76 10.59
N ALA A 108 -12.08 9.41 9.78
CA ALA A 108 -12.06 10.85 9.58
C ALA A 108 -11.71 11.18 8.13
N THR A 109 -12.04 12.40 7.70
CA THR A 109 -11.58 12.94 6.43
C THR A 109 -10.10 13.32 6.52
N PRO A 110 -9.26 13.03 5.50
CA PRO A 110 -7.86 13.46 5.52
C PRO A 110 -7.70 14.98 5.68
N TYR A 111 -8.61 15.78 5.13
CA TYR A 111 -8.62 17.24 5.30
C TYR A 111 -8.74 17.64 6.78
N SER A 112 -9.68 17.04 7.52
CA SER A 112 -9.89 17.38 8.93
C SER A 112 -8.71 17.02 9.84
N LEU A 113 -7.97 15.97 9.51
CA LEU A 113 -6.75 15.60 10.24
C LEU A 113 -5.59 16.56 9.96
N VAL A 114 -5.58 17.24 8.81
CA VAL A 114 -4.55 18.25 8.49
C VAL A 114 -4.92 19.60 9.09
N TYR A 115 -6.15 20.06 8.87
CA TYR A 115 -6.57 21.43 9.16
C TYR A 115 -7.43 21.56 10.42
N GLY A 116 -7.74 20.48 11.14
CA GLY A 116 -8.52 20.51 12.38
C GLY A 116 -10.02 20.72 12.22
N MET A 117 -10.51 20.90 11.01
CA MET A 117 -11.93 21.13 10.72
C MET A 117 -12.36 20.44 9.43
N GLU A 118 -13.66 20.16 9.29
CA GLU A 118 -14.20 19.67 8.03
C GLU A 118 -14.17 20.76 6.97
N VAL A 119 -13.81 20.37 5.74
CA VAL A 119 -13.77 21.28 4.59
C VAL A 119 -15.14 21.93 4.37
N VAL A 120 -15.16 23.21 3.99
CA VAL A 120 -16.36 23.84 3.42
C VAL A 120 -16.33 23.59 1.92
N LEU A 121 -17.30 22.82 1.42
CA LEU A 121 -17.36 22.48 0.01
C LEU A 121 -17.93 23.65 -0.80
N PRO A 122 -17.51 23.84 -2.08
CA PRO A 122 -18.04 24.91 -2.92
C PRO A 122 -19.57 24.95 -2.99
N ILE A 123 -20.21 23.77 -3.07
CA ILE A 123 -21.67 23.65 -3.09
C ILE A 123 -22.33 24.15 -1.79
N GLU A 124 -21.66 24.03 -0.64
CA GLU A 124 -22.16 24.58 0.62
C GLU A 124 -22.15 26.11 0.62
N THR A 125 -21.14 26.71 -0.01
CA THR A 125 -21.05 28.16 -0.17
C THR A 125 -22.10 28.67 -1.16
N GLU A 126 -22.26 27.99 -2.31
CA GLU A 126 -23.23 28.36 -3.34
C GLU A 126 -24.68 28.25 -2.84
N MET A 127 -24.99 27.20 -2.06
CA MET A 127 -26.33 27.00 -1.50
C MET A 127 -26.58 27.79 -0.21
N GLY A 128 -25.56 28.44 0.36
CA GLY A 128 -25.64 29.08 1.67
C GLY A 128 -26.03 28.10 2.77
N SER A 129 -25.26 27.02 2.93
CA SER A 129 -25.55 25.97 3.92
C SER A 129 -25.66 26.55 5.34
N LEU A 130 -26.41 25.86 6.22
CA LEU A 130 -26.62 26.30 7.61
C LEU A 130 -25.30 26.60 8.34
N ARG A 131 -24.26 25.80 8.10
CA ARG A 131 -22.93 26.06 8.68
C ARG A 131 -22.34 27.37 8.19
N VAL A 132 -22.38 27.64 6.88
CA VAL A 132 -21.86 28.88 6.29
C VAL A 132 -22.66 30.10 6.77
N ALA A 133 -24.00 29.98 6.84
CA ALA A 133 -24.87 31.05 7.31
C ALA A 133 -24.64 31.39 8.79
N LEU A 134 -24.42 30.38 9.64
CA LEU A 134 -24.10 30.59 11.05
C LEU A 134 -22.72 31.20 11.24
N GLU A 135 -21.70 30.73 10.51
CA GLU A 135 -20.34 31.28 10.59
C GLU A 135 -20.26 32.77 10.24
N GLN A 136 -21.11 33.26 9.33
CA GLN A 136 -21.19 34.69 8.97
C GLN A 136 -21.73 35.59 10.09
N GLN A 137 -22.40 35.04 11.10
CA GLN A 137 -22.99 35.80 12.21
C GLN A 137 -22.11 35.80 13.47
N ILE A 138 -21.00 35.07 13.46
CA ILE A 138 -20.08 34.94 14.60
C ILE A 138 -19.13 36.14 14.60
N SER A 139 -18.87 36.71 15.78
CA SER A 139 -17.86 37.75 15.92
C SER A 139 -16.44 37.20 15.69
N GLU A 140 -15.52 38.02 15.19
CA GLU A 140 -14.15 37.59 14.89
C GLU A 140 -13.45 36.97 16.11
N THR A 141 -13.70 37.52 17.31
CA THR A 141 -13.14 37.04 18.57
C THR A 141 -13.67 35.66 18.97
N GLU A 142 -14.98 35.42 18.81
CA GLU A 142 -15.58 34.12 19.10
C GLU A 142 -15.14 33.06 18.10
N TRP A 143 -15.04 33.43 16.81
CA TRP A 143 -14.53 32.55 15.78
C TRP A 143 -13.08 32.14 16.04
N ALA A 144 -12.22 33.09 16.43
CA ALA A 144 -10.83 32.84 16.77
C ALA A 144 -10.71 31.89 17.98
N GLN A 145 -11.51 32.07 19.02
CA GLN A 145 -11.53 31.18 20.19
C GLN A 145 -12.00 29.76 19.81
N ALA A 146 -13.11 29.64 19.08
CA ALA A 146 -13.60 28.35 18.61
C ALA A 146 -12.58 27.63 17.72
N ARG A 147 -11.87 28.38 16.86
CA ARG A 147 -10.81 27.86 16.03
C ARG A 147 -9.61 27.36 16.84
N PHE A 148 -9.24 28.09 17.89
CA PHE A 148 -8.18 27.68 18.82
C PHE A 148 -8.54 26.36 19.53
N ASP A 149 -9.78 26.26 20.04
CA ASP A 149 -10.25 25.05 20.73
C ASP A 149 -10.28 23.82 19.79
N GLN A 150 -10.68 24.00 18.53
CA GLN A 150 -10.62 22.95 17.51
C GLN A 150 -9.18 22.46 17.26
N LEU A 151 -8.21 23.38 17.21
CA LEU A 151 -6.80 23.03 17.01
C LEU A 151 -6.21 22.32 18.22
N ASN A 152 -6.60 22.68 19.44
CA ASN A 152 -6.16 21.99 20.65
C ASN A 152 -6.58 20.51 20.68
N LEU A 153 -7.75 20.18 20.12
CA LEU A 153 -8.25 18.81 20.03
C LEU A 153 -7.67 18.03 18.84
N LEU A 154 -6.91 18.67 17.95
CA LEU A 154 -6.45 18.07 16.71
C LEU A 154 -5.45 16.95 16.93
N ASP A 155 -4.51 17.13 17.86
CA ASP A 155 -3.48 16.13 18.12
C ASP A 155 -4.07 14.85 18.71
N GLU A 156 -5.08 14.97 19.57
CA GLU A 156 -5.82 13.79 20.05
C GLU A 156 -6.58 13.08 18.92
N ARG A 157 -7.21 13.83 18.01
CA ARG A 157 -7.89 13.25 16.83
C ARG A 157 -6.91 12.49 15.95
N ARG A 158 -5.71 13.04 15.74
CA ARG A 158 -4.63 12.39 15.00
C ARG A 158 -4.16 11.11 15.68
N LEU A 159 -4.00 11.13 17.00
CA LEU A 159 -3.60 9.95 17.77
C LEU A 159 -4.64 8.83 17.66
N ARG A 160 -5.92 9.15 17.86
CA ARG A 160 -7.03 8.18 17.68
C ARG A 160 -7.07 7.59 16.27
N ALA A 161 -6.93 8.44 15.25
CA ALA A 161 -6.87 7.99 13.86
C ALA A 161 -5.67 7.06 13.60
N ALA A 162 -4.51 7.35 14.19
CA ALA A 162 -3.33 6.51 14.08
C ALA A 162 -3.53 5.13 14.72
N ASP A 163 -4.13 5.07 15.91
CA ASP A 163 -4.45 3.82 16.60
C ASP A 163 -5.45 2.97 15.78
N HIS A 164 -6.47 3.59 15.20
CA HIS A 164 -7.43 2.92 14.31
C HIS A 164 -6.76 2.36 13.05
N VAL A 165 -5.87 3.14 12.42
CA VAL A 165 -5.10 2.67 11.26
C VAL A 165 -4.23 1.47 11.63
N GLN A 166 -3.55 1.49 12.77
CA GLN A 166 -2.75 0.34 13.23
C GLN A 166 -3.61 -0.89 13.46
N ALA A 167 -4.75 -0.76 14.13
CA ALA A 167 -5.68 -1.86 14.35
C ALA A 167 -6.21 -2.43 13.03
N TYR A 168 -6.57 -1.55 12.08
CA TYR A 168 -7.00 -1.91 10.74
C TYR A 168 -5.91 -2.68 9.97
N GLN A 169 -4.67 -2.16 9.97
CA GLN A 169 -3.53 -2.82 9.33
C GLN A 169 -3.26 -4.20 9.92
N ARG A 170 -3.29 -4.36 11.25
CA ARG A 170 -3.16 -5.67 11.91
C ARG A 170 -4.26 -6.64 11.47
N LYS A 171 -5.50 -6.16 11.33
CA LYS A 171 -6.63 -6.97 10.85
C LYS A 171 -6.42 -7.39 9.39
N MET A 172 -5.99 -6.48 8.52
CA MET A 172 -5.68 -6.78 7.11
C MET A 172 -4.52 -7.76 7.00
N ALA A 173 -3.43 -7.55 7.71
CA ALA A 173 -2.28 -8.46 7.74
C ALA A 173 -2.69 -9.89 8.14
N ARG A 174 -3.55 -10.03 9.16
CA ARG A 174 -4.10 -11.34 9.57
C ARG A 174 -4.97 -11.97 8.47
N ALA A 175 -5.75 -11.17 7.74
CA ALA A 175 -6.59 -11.67 6.65
C ALA A 175 -5.76 -12.15 5.45
N PHE A 176 -4.75 -11.36 5.03
CA PHE A 176 -3.89 -11.68 3.90
C PHE A 176 -2.86 -12.77 4.20
N LYS A 177 -2.42 -12.92 5.45
CA LYS A 177 -1.51 -14.00 5.86
C LYS A 177 -2.19 -15.37 5.98
N LYS A 178 -3.47 -15.50 5.59
CA LYS A 178 -4.15 -16.79 5.46
C LYS A 178 -3.63 -17.57 4.23
N ARG A 179 -2.36 -17.96 4.24
CA ARG A 179 -1.94 -19.19 3.57
C ARG A 179 -2.64 -20.34 4.28
N GLY A 180 -2.98 -21.41 3.56
CA GLY A 180 -3.57 -22.60 4.18
C GLY A 180 -2.71 -23.02 5.38
N LYS A 181 -3.34 -23.24 6.54
CA LYS A 181 -2.70 -23.41 7.87
C LYS A 181 -1.54 -24.43 7.92
N PHE A 182 -1.38 -25.26 6.89
CA PHE A 182 -0.41 -26.35 6.77
C PHE A 182 0.31 -26.38 5.42
N ARG A 183 0.30 -25.29 4.63
CA ARG A 183 1.09 -25.25 3.39
C ARG A 183 2.56 -24.97 3.72
N PRO A 184 3.52 -25.60 3.03
CA PRO A 184 4.93 -25.23 3.10
C PRO A 184 5.12 -23.73 2.86
N ASN A 185 6.00 -23.12 3.64
CA ASN A 185 6.35 -21.70 3.47
C ASN A 185 7.33 -21.51 2.30
N TRP A 186 8.12 -22.53 2.01
CA TRP A 186 9.20 -22.56 1.01
C TRP A 186 9.01 -23.74 0.05
N SER A 187 9.41 -23.57 -1.21
CA SER A 187 9.53 -24.62 -2.21
C SER A 187 11.00 -24.85 -2.58
N GLY A 188 11.31 -26.00 -3.18
CA GLY A 188 12.68 -26.39 -3.53
C GLY A 188 13.09 -27.70 -2.85
N PRO A 189 14.38 -28.07 -2.86
CA PRO A 189 15.55 -27.22 -3.11
C PRO A 189 15.79 -26.82 -4.58
N TYR A 190 16.50 -25.70 -4.78
CA TYR A 190 16.90 -25.18 -6.10
C TYR A 190 18.38 -24.79 -6.09
N VAL A 191 19.00 -24.75 -7.27
CA VAL A 191 20.40 -24.34 -7.47
C VAL A 191 20.43 -22.98 -8.18
N ILE A 192 21.22 -22.03 -7.64
CA ILE A 192 21.48 -20.75 -8.30
C ILE A 192 22.50 -20.99 -9.42
N ARG A 193 22.09 -20.74 -10.65
CA ARG A 193 22.96 -20.85 -11.84
C ARG A 193 23.71 -19.56 -12.09
N GLU A 194 23.01 -18.44 -12.01
CA GLU A 194 23.54 -17.12 -12.31
C GLU A 194 22.93 -16.10 -11.35
N LEU A 195 23.74 -15.17 -10.88
CA LEU A 195 23.35 -14.10 -9.98
C LEU A 195 23.70 -12.78 -10.65
N THR A 196 22.70 -11.93 -10.86
CA THR A 196 22.94 -10.58 -11.37
C THR A 196 23.41 -9.67 -10.23
N PRO A 197 24.23 -8.63 -10.53
CA PRO A 197 24.62 -7.62 -9.54
C PRO A 197 23.43 -6.89 -8.90
N GLU A 198 22.28 -6.88 -9.58
CA GLU A 198 21.04 -6.22 -9.17
C GLU A 198 20.18 -7.08 -8.21
N GLY A 199 20.66 -8.27 -7.83
CA GLY A 199 19.97 -9.13 -6.85
C GLY A 199 18.91 -10.05 -7.45
N ALA A 200 19.01 -10.39 -8.73
CA ALA A 200 18.17 -11.39 -9.38
C ALA A 200 18.96 -12.69 -9.62
N ALA A 201 18.34 -13.83 -9.33
CA ALA A 201 18.95 -15.15 -9.42
C ALA A 201 18.20 -16.04 -10.41
N TRP A 202 18.93 -16.65 -11.33
CA TRP A 202 18.40 -17.70 -12.20
C TRP A 202 18.46 -19.05 -11.47
N LEU A 203 17.29 -19.64 -11.25
CA LEU A 203 17.14 -20.90 -10.53
C LEU A 203 16.99 -22.08 -11.49
N THR A 204 17.59 -23.20 -11.11
CA THR A 204 17.38 -24.50 -11.75
C THR A 204 16.87 -25.48 -10.68
N ASP A 205 15.91 -26.33 -11.04
CA ASP A 205 15.52 -27.44 -10.17
C ASP A 205 16.62 -28.52 -10.10
N LEU A 206 16.39 -29.54 -9.27
CA LEU A 206 17.32 -30.67 -9.15
C LEU A 206 17.38 -31.56 -10.40
N ASP A 207 16.37 -31.49 -11.27
CA ASP A 207 16.25 -32.27 -12.50
C ASP A 207 16.86 -31.53 -13.71
N GLY A 208 17.37 -30.31 -13.52
CA GLY A 208 18.00 -29.48 -14.56
C GLY A 208 17.03 -28.55 -15.31
N ASN A 209 15.76 -28.47 -14.93
CA ASN A 209 14.80 -27.56 -15.54
C ASN A 209 15.00 -26.13 -15.06
N GLN A 210 15.02 -25.19 -16.00
CA GLN A 210 15.27 -23.78 -15.72
C GLN A 210 13.96 -23.03 -15.51
N PHE A 211 13.99 -22.12 -14.54
CA PHE A 211 12.90 -21.16 -14.37
C PHE A 211 12.90 -20.17 -15.54
N LEU A 212 11.70 -19.88 -16.05
CA LEU A 212 11.51 -18.96 -17.18
C LEU A 212 11.85 -17.51 -16.82
N GLU A 213 11.75 -17.16 -15.53
CA GLU A 213 11.97 -15.81 -15.02
C GLU A 213 12.98 -15.84 -13.86
N PRO A 214 13.87 -14.83 -13.76
CA PRO A 214 14.79 -14.71 -12.65
C PRO A 214 14.04 -14.37 -11.36
N THR A 215 14.44 -14.98 -10.25
CA THR A 215 13.83 -14.77 -8.94
C THR A 215 14.64 -13.77 -8.13
N ASN A 216 13.98 -12.85 -7.45
CA ASN A 216 14.64 -11.92 -6.55
C ASN A 216 15.28 -12.70 -5.36
N VAL A 217 16.55 -12.39 -5.04
CA VAL A 217 17.35 -13.07 -4.01
C VAL A 217 16.73 -12.97 -2.61
N ASP A 218 15.97 -11.91 -2.32
CA ASP A 218 15.24 -11.68 -1.07
C ASP A 218 14.17 -12.75 -0.83
N GLN A 219 13.72 -13.41 -1.91
CA GLN A 219 12.75 -14.50 -1.86
C GLN A 219 13.43 -15.87 -1.75
N LEU A 220 14.75 -15.92 -1.56
CA LEU A 220 15.53 -17.15 -1.42
C LEU A 220 16.06 -17.29 0.00
N LYS A 221 16.21 -18.54 0.44
CA LYS A 221 16.99 -18.86 1.63
C LYS A 221 17.96 -19.97 1.33
N LYS A 222 19.05 -20.01 2.10
CA LYS A 222 20.02 -21.10 2.02
C LYS A 222 19.34 -22.41 2.44
N TYR A 223 19.48 -23.43 1.59
CA TYR A 223 19.12 -24.80 1.91
C TYR A 223 20.34 -25.51 2.50
N TYR A 224 20.17 -26.16 3.64
CA TYR A 224 21.22 -26.89 4.35
C TYR A 224 21.09 -28.39 4.04
N VAL A 225 22.21 -29.00 3.65
CA VAL A 225 22.34 -30.43 3.39
C VAL A 225 23.05 -31.11 4.55
#